data_AF-A0A0Q9NPK8-F1
#
_entry.id   AF-A0A0Q9NPK8-F1
#
_cell.length_a   1.000
_cell.length_b   1.000
_cell.length_c   1.000
_cell.angle_alpha   90.00
_cell.angle_beta   90.00
_cell.angle_gamma   90.00
#
_symmetry.space_group_name_H-M   'P 1'
#
loop_
_entity.id
_entity.type
_entity.pdbx_description
1 polymer ?
#
loop_
_entity_poly.entity_id
_entity_poly.type
_entity_poly.pdbx_seq_one_letter_code
_entity_poly.pdbx_strand_id
1 'polypeptide(L)'
;MNTNSSPNFQQLVMEHKKDDSFEAISKRAGGVPKARALQSIVKDGFTRMPSQETIAGLSRALRLSPRELVLAAARTLGIDVGDDQESDLVLYGAGRLPQESKDVLRNTAAELLNWQEGRRGGASQEADNVVQFPAPKKSRPDFERMAGNTEAESEGKHEAARASRAGEESQELE
;
A
#
# COMPACT_ATOMS: atom_id res chain seq x y z
N MET A 1 9.81 -27.10 7.41
CA MET A 1 11.00 -26.27 7.63
C MET A 1 10.68 -24.91 7.03
N ASN A 2 10.32 -23.93 7.85
CA ASN A 2 9.87 -22.62 7.36
C ASN A 2 11.11 -21.75 7.10
N THR A 3 11.47 -21.59 5.83
CA THR A 3 12.64 -20.81 5.39
C THR A 3 12.29 -19.41 4.91
N ASN A 4 11.13 -18.86 5.30
CA ASN A 4 10.74 -17.49 4.95
C ASN A 4 11.35 -16.46 5.91
N SER A 5 12.65 -16.55 6.19
CA SER A 5 13.36 -15.51 6.94
C SER A 5 14.09 -14.62 5.94
N SER A 6 13.86 -13.31 6.00
CA SER A 6 14.50 -12.40 5.07
C SER A 6 16.01 -12.41 5.23
N PRO A 7 16.78 -12.24 4.13
CA PRO A 7 18.22 -12.44 4.16
C PRO A 7 18.92 -11.46 5.12
N ASN A 8 19.92 -11.99 5.84
CA ASN A 8 20.86 -11.17 6.60
C ASN A 8 21.88 -10.50 5.68
N PHE A 9 22.72 -9.61 6.21
CA PHE A 9 23.62 -8.79 5.39
C PHE A 9 24.63 -9.64 4.62
N GLN A 10 25.18 -10.68 5.24
CA GLN A 10 26.13 -11.57 4.58
C GLN A 10 25.47 -12.33 3.42
N GLN A 11 24.28 -12.90 3.65
CA GLN A 11 23.51 -13.60 2.62
C GLN A 11 23.16 -12.68 1.46
N LEU A 12 22.67 -11.47 1.76
CA LEU A 12 22.27 -10.49 0.75
C LEU A 12 23.45 -10.08 -0.14
N VAL A 13 24.61 -9.83 0.45
CA VAL A 13 25.84 -9.49 -0.29
C VAL A 13 26.32 -10.69 -1.12
N MET A 14 26.28 -11.91 -0.58
CA MET A 14 26.73 -13.10 -1.31
C MET A 14 25.83 -13.45 -2.51
N GLU A 15 24.52 -13.27 -2.37
CA GLU A 15 23.56 -13.45 -3.46
C GLU A 15 23.79 -12.46 -4.61
N HIS A 16 24.08 -11.20 -4.28
CA HIS A 16 24.29 -10.14 -5.27
C HIS A 16 25.73 -10.06 -5.80
N LYS A 17 26.69 -10.65 -5.10
CA LYS A 17 28.10 -10.70 -5.51
C LYS A 17 28.28 -11.50 -6.81
N LYS A 18 27.49 -12.56 -7.04
CA LYS A 18 27.69 -13.50 -8.17
C LYS A 18 29.17 -13.93 -8.25
N ASP A 19 29.79 -13.81 -9.42
CA ASP A 19 31.20 -14.12 -9.68
C ASP A 19 32.15 -12.93 -9.45
N ASP A 20 31.64 -11.76 -9.05
CA ASP A 20 32.49 -10.58 -8.87
C ASP A 20 33.43 -10.75 -7.67
N SER A 21 34.68 -10.30 -7.82
CA SER A 21 35.63 -10.25 -6.71
C SER A 21 35.26 -9.12 -5.73
N PHE A 22 35.65 -9.26 -4.46
CA PHE A 22 35.46 -8.19 -3.47
C PHE A 22 36.19 -6.89 -3.85
N GLU A 23 37.29 -6.98 -4.61
CA GLU A 23 37.97 -5.82 -5.17
C GLU A 23 37.13 -5.12 -6.25
N ALA A 24 36.50 -5.88 -7.14
CA ALA A 24 35.62 -5.33 -8.18
C ALA A 24 34.38 -4.65 -7.57
N ILE A 25 33.81 -5.23 -6.50
CA ILE A 25 32.70 -4.63 -5.75
C ILE A 25 33.16 -3.33 -5.05
N SER A 26 34.30 -3.37 -4.36
CA SER A 26 34.86 -2.20 -3.68
C SER A 26 35.12 -1.05 -4.67
N LYS A 27 35.67 -1.35 -5.85
CA LYS A 27 35.90 -0.35 -6.90
C LYS A 27 34.59 0.28 -7.39
N ARG A 28 33.54 -0.52 -7.64
CA ARG A 28 32.21 -0.01 -8.03
C ARG A 28 31.52 0.79 -6.92
N ALA A 29 31.80 0.46 -5.66
CA ALA A 29 31.31 1.20 -4.50
C ALA A 29 31.99 2.58 -4.32
N GLY A 30 33.07 2.85 -5.05
CA GLY A 30 33.89 4.06 -4.91
C GLY A 30 35.04 3.90 -3.91
N GLY A 31 35.46 2.67 -3.60
CA GLY A 31 36.55 2.35 -2.66
C GLY A 31 36.11 2.27 -1.19
N VAL A 32 34.83 2.49 -0.90
CA VAL A 32 34.23 2.43 0.43
C VAL A 32 33.04 1.46 0.39
N PRO A 33 33.10 0.30 1.06
CA PRO A 33 34.17 -0.21 1.92
C PRO A 33 35.37 -0.77 1.13
N LYS A 34 36.55 -0.84 1.76
CA LYS A 34 37.73 -1.53 1.19
C LYS A 34 37.46 -3.03 1.03
N ALA A 35 38.05 -3.68 0.03
CA ALA A 35 37.84 -5.10 -0.26
C ALA A 35 38.07 -6.03 0.95
N ARG A 36 39.14 -5.80 1.75
CA ARG A 36 39.39 -6.56 2.99
C ARG A 36 38.30 -6.36 4.05
N ALA A 37 37.80 -5.14 4.20
CA ALA A 37 36.73 -4.84 5.15
C ALA A 37 35.42 -5.51 4.71
N LEU A 38 35.11 -5.46 3.41
CA LEU A 38 33.97 -6.17 2.84
C LEU A 38 34.08 -7.69 3.04
N GLN A 39 35.26 -8.27 2.83
CA GLN A 39 35.50 -9.69 3.05
C GLN A 39 35.32 -10.08 4.53
N SER A 40 35.81 -9.27 5.47
CA SER A 40 35.62 -9.51 6.90
C SER A 40 34.16 -9.37 7.31
N ILE A 41 33.44 -8.37 6.80
CA ILE A 41 31.99 -8.20 7.02
C ILE A 41 31.21 -9.44 6.58
N VAL A 42 31.56 -10.00 5.41
CA VAL A 42 30.87 -11.19 4.87
C VAL A 42 31.25 -12.47 5.62
N LYS A 43 32.49 -12.60 6.08
CA LYS A 43 32.99 -13.81 6.74
C LYS A 43 32.64 -13.85 8.23
N ASP A 44 32.93 -12.77 8.93
CA ASP A 44 32.91 -12.70 10.39
C ASP A 44 31.69 -11.91 10.91
N GLY A 45 30.95 -11.25 10.02
CA GLY A 45 29.88 -10.32 10.39
C GLY A 45 30.42 -8.99 10.91
N PHE A 46 29.57 -8.25 11.63
CA PHE A 46 29.95 -7.00 12.28
C PHE A 46 29.14 -6.78 13.54
N THR A 47 29.73 -6.05 14.49
CA THR A 47 29.12 -5.69 15.78
C THR A 47 28.52 -4.29 15.80
N ARG A 48 28.77 -3.50 14.76
CA ARG A 48 28.26 -2.12 14.61
C ARG A 48 27.72 -1.93 13.21
N MET A 49 26.72 -1.05 13.11
CA MET A 49 26.11 -0.68 11.85
C MET A 49 27.17 -0.15 10.85
N PRO A 50 27.15 -0.61 9.58
CA PRO A 50 27.97 -0.01 8.54
C PRO A 50 27.67 1.49 8.38
N SER A 51 28.68 2.29 8.04
CA SER A 51 28.50 3.73 7.86
C SER A 51 27.57 4.05 6.69
N GLN A 52 26.96 5.24 6.70
CA GLN A 52 26.12 5.72 5.60
C GLN A 52 26.84 5.67 4.25
N GLU A 53 28.12 6.07 4.21
CA GLU A 53 28.95 5.99 2.99
C GLU A 53 29.13 4.55 2.51
N THR A 54 29.35 3.61 3.43
CA THR A 54 29.49 2.18 3.12
C THR A 54 28.20 1.63 2.51
N ILE A 55 27.05 1.97 3.10
CA ILE A 55 25.74 1.54 2.61
C ILE A 55 25.45 2.15 1.23
N ALA A 56 25.74 3.45 1.05
CA ALA A 56 25.55 4.13 -0.23
C ALA A 56 26.49 3.60 -1.34
N GLY A 57 27.73 3.24 -0.99
CA GLY A 57 28.66 2.59 -1.89
C GLY A 57 28.18 1.20 -2.32
N LEU A 58 27.79 0.37 -1.35
CA LEU A 58 27.29 -0.98 -1.62
C LEU A 58 25.98 -0.99 -2.38
N SER A 59 25.05 -0.06 -2.09
CA SER A 59 23.80 0.10 -2.83
C SER A 59 24.06 0.30 -4.33
N ARG A 60 25.03 1.17 -4.69
CA ARG A 60 25.43 1.39 -6.09
C ARG A 60 26.12 0.17 -6.70
N ALA A 61 27.00 -0.48 -5.95
CA ALA A 61 27.78 -1.61 -6.45
C ALA A 61 26.94 -2.89 -6.67
N LEU A 62 25.99 -3.15 -5.77
CA LEU A 62 25.15 -4.35 -5.75
C LEU A 62 23.75 -4.13 -6.34
N ARG A 63 23.42 -2.88 -6.72
CA ARG A 63 22.09 -2.48 -7.24
C ARG A 63 20.95 -2.80 -6.28
N LEU A 64 21.21 -2.66 -4.98
CA LEU A 64 20.25 -2.86 -3.90
C LEU A 64 19.77 -1.52 -3.36
N SER A 65 18.56 -1.48 -2.81
CA SER A 65 18.11 -0.27 -2.13
C SER A 65 18.90 -0.05 -0.81
N PRO A 66 19.18 1.21 -0.42
CA PRO A 66 19.79 1.48 0.88
C PRO A 66 18.96 0.93 2.04
N ARG A 67 17.62 0.92 1.90
CA ARG A 67 16.70 0.36 2.89
C ARG A 67 16.95 -1.13 3.10
N GLU A 68 17.04 -1.93 2.05
CA GLU A 68 17.29 -3.38 2.16
C GLU A 68 18.62 -3.67 2.85
N LEU A 69 19.68 -2.93 2.51
CA LEU A 69 20.98 -3.08 3.16
C LEU A 69 20.93 -2.72 4.64
N VAL A 70 20.18 -1.69 5.01
CA VAL A 70 19.95 -1.31 6.42
C VAL A 70 19.18 -2.39 7.17
N LEU A 71 18.09 -2.90 6.59
CA LEU A 71 17.29 -3.96 7.21
C LEU A 71 18.11 -5.25 7.38
N ALA A 72 18.84 -5.66 6.34
CA ALA A 72 19.71 -6.84 6.43
C ALA A 72 20.85 -6.65 7.46
N ALA A 73 21.37 -5.43 7.60
CA ALA A 73 22.35 -5.11 8.63
C ALA A 73 21.76 -5.14 10.04
N ALA A 74 20.53 -4.65 10.22
CA ALA A 74 19.81 -4.75 11.49
C ALA A 74 19.58 -6.22 11.89
N ARG A 75 19.17 -7.08 10.95
CA ARG A 75 19.04 -8.54 11.18
C ARG A 75 20.38 -9.18 11.61
N THR A 76 21.48 -8.75 11.00
CA THR A 76 22.83 -9.25 11.34
C THR A 76 23.24 -8.88 12.77
N LEU A 77 22.75 -7.74 13.27
CA LEU A 77 22.94 -7.30 14.65
C LEU A 77 21.94 -7.93 15.64
N GLY A 78 21.06 -8.84 15.17
CA GLY A 78 20.03 -9.47 15.98
C GLY A 78 18.85 -8.56 16.30
N ILE A 79 18.69 -7.45 15.57
CA ILE A 79 17.52 -6.59 15.69
C ILE A 79 16.41 -7.24 14.87
N ASP A 80 15.28 -7.51 15.53
CA ASP A 80 14.06 -7.94 14.86
C ASP A 80 13.48 -6.75 14.09
N VAL A 81 13.73 -6.74 12.79
CA VAL A 81 13.13 -5.82 11.83
C VAL A 81 12.04 -6.61 11.16
N GLY A 82 10.79 -6.37 11.57
CA GLY A 82 9.62 -7.04 11.05
C GLY A 82 9.74 -7.24 9.54
N ASP A 83 9.83 -8.50 9.14
CA ASP A 83 9.85 -8.88 7.75
C ASP A 83 8.41 -8.74 7.28
N ASP A 84 8.14 -7.84 6.32
CA ASP A 84 6.86 -7.82 5.60
C ASP A 84 6.77 -9.18 4.88
N GLN A 85 6.15 -10.18 5.49
CA GLN A 85 5.91 -11.47 4.86
C GLN A 85 4.86 -11.27 3.77
N GLU A 86 4.90 -12.11 2.73
CA GLU A 86 3.86 -12.09 1.68
C GLU A 86 2.44 -12.32 2.25
N SER A 87 2.35 -12.95 3.43
CA SER A 87 1.11 -13.16 4.18
C SER A 87 0.67 -11.97 5.04
N ASP A 88 1.47 -10.90 5.15
CA ASP A 88 1.17 -9.80 6.05
C ASP A 88 0.17 -8.82 5.42
N LEU A 89 -0.85 -8.45 6.20
CA LEU A 89 -1.80 -7.41 5.82
C LEU A 89 -1.21 -6.03 6.10
N VAL A 90 -0.61 -5.41 5.08
CA VAL A 90 -0.07 -4.05 5.18
C VAL A 90 -1.14 -3.02 4.78
N LEU A 91 -1.51 -2.14 5.71
CA LEU A 91 -2.44 -1.03 5.48
C LEU A 91 -1.68 0.30 5.35
N TYR A 92 -1.43 0.74 4.11
CA TYR A 92 -0.76 2.01 3.84
C TYR A 92 -1.56 3.20 4.38
N GLY A 93 -0.90 4.07 5.14
CA GLY A 93 -1.51 5.29 5.68
C GLY A 93 -2.36 5.09 6.94
N ALA A 94 -2.44 3.87 7.50
CA ALA A 94 -3.19 3.60 8.73
C ALA A 94 -2.76 4.49 9.92
N GLY A 95 -1.50 4.93 9.95
CA GLY A 95 -0.98 5.87 10.96
C GLY A 95 -1.65 7.25 10.95
N ARG A 96 -2.27 7.65 9.83
CA ARG A 96 -2.97 8.94 9.69
C ARG A 96 -4.45 8.88 10.06
N LEU A 97 -4.98 7.68 10.32
CA LEU A 97 -6.38 7.50 10.67
C LEU A 97 -6.69 8.08 12.05
N PRO A 98 -7.94 8.53 12.30
CA PRO A 98 -8.44 8.85 13.63
C PRO A 98 -8.25 7.70 14.61
N GLN A 99 -8.16 8.01 15.90
CA GLN A 99 -7.88 6.99 16.91
C GLN A 99 -8.98 5.93 16.94
N GLU A 100 -10.26 6.30 16.80
CA GLU A 100 -11.34 5.31 16.80
C GLU A 100 -11.18 4.30 15.66
N SER A 101 -10.75 4.77 14.48
CA SER A 101 -10.51 3.89 13.32
C SER A 101 -9.31 2.96 13.54
N LYS A 102 -8.26 3.43 14.23
CA LYS A 102 -7.12 2.58 14.58
C LYS A 102 -7.52 1.49 15.58
N ASP A 103 -8.38 1.81 16.53
CA ASP A 103 -8.84 0.85 17.53
C ASP A 103 -9.71 -0.25 16.90
N VAL A 104 -10.58 0.11 15.93
CA VAL A 104 -11.32 -0.86 15.12
C VAL A 104 -10.39 -1.79 14.34
N LEU A 105 -9.33 -1.25 13.73
CA LEU A 105 -8.36 -2.07 12.99
C LEU A 105 -7.61 -3.03 13.92
N ARG A 106 -7.22 -2.59 15.12
CA ARG A 106 -6.56 -3.44 16.13
C ARG A 106 -7.48 -4.58 16.59
N ASN A 107 -8.74 -4.26 16.87
CA ASN A 107 -9.72 -5.27 17.32
C ASN A 107 -9.99 -6.30 16.21
N THR A 108 -10.17 -5.84 14.97
CA THR A 108 -10.35 -6.74 13.82
C THR A 108 -9.12 -7.64 13.61
N ALA A 109 -7.91 -7.08 13.70
CA ALA A 109 -6.68 -7.86 13.57
C ALA A 109 -6.54 -8.92 14.66
N ALA A 110 -6.90 -8.60 15.91
CA ALA A 110 -6.90 -9.55 17.01
C ALA A 110 -7.90 -10.70 16.79
N GLU A 111 -9.10 -10.41 16.29
CA GLU A 111 -10.10 -11.44 15.96
C GLU A 111 -9.64 -12.36 14.82
N LEU A 112 -9.03 -11.81 13.76
CA LEU A 112 -8.48 -12.60 12.66
C LEU A 112 -7.35 -13.52 13.14
N LEU A 113 -6.49 -13.03 14.03
CA LEU A 113 -5.42 -13.84 14.63
C LEU A 113 -5.98 -14.96 15.51
N ASN A 114 -6.99 -14.65 16.34
CA ASN A 114 -7.68 -15.65 17.15
C ASN A 114 -8.31 -16.76 16.30
N TRP A 115 -8.89 -16.39 15.15
CA TRP A 115 -9.45 -17.32 14.19
C TRP A 115 -8.38 -18.21 13.55
N GLN A 116 -7.25 -17.61 13.15
CA GLN A 116 -6.11 -18.33 12.57
C GLN A 116 -5.46 -19.31 13.57
N GLU A 117 -5.34 -18.94 14.84
CA GLU A 117 -4.76 -19.79 15.90
C GLU A 117 -5.68 -20.93 16.35
N GLY A 118 -6.90 -21.02 15.81
CA GLY A 118 -7.85 -22.09 16.15
C GLY A 118 -8.40 -21.99 17.58
N ARG A 119 -8.30 -20.84 18.24
CA ARG A 119 -8.88 -20.61 19.57
C ARG A 119 -10.38 -20.34 19.49
N ARG A 120 -11.15 -21.33 19.05
CA ARG A 120 -12.57 -21.43 19.43
C ARG A 120 -12.69 -22.33 20.66
N GLY A 121 -12.33 -21.77 21.80
CA GLY A 121 -12.60 -22.34 23.12
C GLY A 121 -13.63 -21.51 23.87
N GLY A 122 -14.92 -21.77 23.61
CA GLY A 122 -16.01 -21.50 24.57
C GLY A 122 -16.61 -20.09 24.57
N ALA A 123 -17.61 -19.87 23.73
CA ALA A 123 -18.92 -19.32 24.12
C ALA A 123 -19.81 -19.27 22.88
N SER A 124 -20.67 -20.29 22.73
CA SER A 124 -21.96 -20.07 22.11
C SER A 124 -22.74 -19.09 22.99
N GLN A 125 -22.47 -17.80 22.85
CA GLN A 125 -23.51 -16.81 23.09
C GLN A 125 -24.10 -16.53 21.71
N GLU A 126 -25.37 -16.89 21.59
CA GLU A 126 -26.23 -16.54 20.47
C GLU A 126 -25.95 -15.09 20.07
N ALA A 127 -25.38 -14.92 18.88
CA ALA A 127 -25.34 -13.62 18.24
C ALA A 127 -26.77 -13.32 17.78
N ASP A 128 -27.60 -12.86 18.70
CA ASP A 128 -28.91 -12.24 18.45
C ASP A 128 -28.76 -10.83 17.83
N ASN A 129 -27.60 -10.56 17.21
CA ASN A 129 -27.24 -9.31 16.54
C ASN A 129 -26.83 -9.55 15.09
N VAL A 130 -27.59 -10.37 14.37
CA VAL A 130 -27.60 -10.27 12.90
C VAL A 130 -28.29 -8.95 12.58
N VAL A 131 -27.52 -7.92 12.21
CA VAL A 131 -28.09 -6.73 11.57
C VAL A 131 -28.68 -7.20 10.24
N GLN A 132 -29.98 -7.47 10.25
CA GLN A 132 -30.75 -7.77 9.07
C GLN A 132 -30.82 -6.49 8.24
N PHE A 133 -29.96 -6.36 7.24
CA PHE A 133 -30.09 -5.30 6.26
C PHE A 133 -31.48 -5.42 5.61
N PRO A 134 -32.31 -4.38 5.63
CA PRO A 134 -33.59 -4.43 4.93
C PRO A 134 -33.30 -4.71 3.46
N ALA A 135 -33.91 -5.77 2.92
CA ALA A 135 -33.79 -6.09 1.51
C ALA A 135 -34.10 -4.84 0.69
N PRO A 136 -33.28 -4.48 -0.32
CA PRO A 136 -33.57 -3.33 -1.16
C PRO A 136 -34.93 -3.58 -1.80
N LYS A 137 -35.91 -2.73 -1.46
CA LYS A 137 -37.20 -2.71 -2.13
C LYS A 137 -36.89 -2.42 -3.60
N LYS A 138 -36.91 -3.45 -4.45
CA LYS A 138 -36.94 -3.28 -5.89
C LYS A 138 -38.29 -2.68 -6.25
N SER A 139 -38.47 -1.38 -6.03
CA SER A 139 -39.41 -0.62 -6.83
C SER A 139 -38.81 -0.57 -8.23
N ARG A 140 -39.17 -1.56 -9.05
CA ARG A 140 -39.08 -1.39 -10.50
C ARG A 140 -39.78 -0.07 -10.81
N PRO A 141 -39.14 0.88 -11.49
CA PRO A 141 -39.87 2.00 -12.06
C PRO A 141 -40.91 1.41 -13.02
N ASP A 142 -42.19 1.74 -12.83
CA ASP A 142 -43.24 1.44 -13.81
C ASP A 142 -43.00 2.32 -15.03
N PHE A 143 -42.13 1.84 -15.94
CA PHE A 143 -41.83 2.53 -17.20
C PHE A 143 -43.08 2.67 -18.10
N GLU A 144 -44.15 1.92 -17.85
CA GLU A 144 -45.43 2.07 -18.56
C GLU A 144 -46.16 3.38 -18.19
N ARG A 145 -45.92 3.97 -17.02
CA ARG A 145 -46.54 5.26 -16.64
C ARG A 145 -45.74 6.49 -17.07
N MET A 146 -44.50 6.33 -17.52
CA MET A 146 -43.69 7.43 -18.04
C MET A 146 -43.89 7.69 -19.54
N ALA A 147 -44.47 6.75 -20.29
CA ALA A 147 -44.74 6.94 -21.72
C ALA A 147 -45.97 7.82 -22.03
N GLY A 148 -46.88 8.03 -21.06
CA GLY A 148 -48.16 8.73 -21.28
C GLY A 148 -48.16 10.25 -21.06
N ASN A 149 -47.08 10.84 -20.51
CA ASN A 149 -47.05 12.27 -20.17
C ASN A 149 -46.12 13.11 -21.05
N THR A 150 -45.55 12.54 -22.11
CA THR A 150 -44.56 13.24 -22.97
C THR A 150 -45.16 13.91 -24.21
N GLU A 151 -46.47 13.84 -24.43
CA GLU A 151 -47.12 14.41 -25.62
C GLU A 151 -48.00 15.65 -25.36
N ALA A 152 -48.09 16.16 -24.12
CA ALA A 152 -48.95 17.32 -23.81
C ALA A 152 -48.19 18.65 -23.54
N GLU A 153 -46.86 18.66 -23.49
CA GLU A 153 -46.08 19.88 -23.16
C GLU A 153 -45.20 20.43 -24.30
N SER A 154 -45.24 19.83 -25.50
CA SER A 154 -44.43 20.31 -26.65
C SER A 154 -45.13 21.30 -27.59
N GLU A 155 -46.43 21.55 -27.45
CA GLU A 155 -47.15 22.50 -28.34
C GLU A 155 -47.21 23.94 -27.80
N GLY A 156 -47.01 24.18 -26.50
CA GLY A 156 -47.10 25.52 -25.90
C GLY A 156 -45.82 26.37 -25.93
N LYS A 157 -44.66 25.81 -26.28
CA LYS A 157 -43.36 26.50 -26.20
C LYS A 157 -42.77 26.97 -27.53
N HIS A 158 -43.38 26.61 -28.67
CA HIS A 158 -42.93 27.08 -29.97
C HIS A 158 -43.58 28.39 -30.46
N GLU A 159 -44.63 28.88 -29.80
CA GLU A 159 -45.29 30.15 -30.16
C GLU A 159 -44.71 31.38 -29.41
N ALA A 160 -44.08 31.19 -28.25
CA ALA A 160 -43.47 32.29 -27.48
C ALA A 160 -42.08 32.73 -27.97
N ALA A 161 -41.41 31.95 -28.83
CA ALA A 161 -40.03 32.22 -29.26
C ALA A 161 -39.90 33.03 -30.58
N ARG A 162 -41.02 33.42 -31.22
CA ARG A 162 -41.00 34.29 -32.41
C ARG A 162 -41.29 35.77 -32.13
N ALA A 163 -41.77 36.13 -30.94
CA ALA A 163 -42.12 37.52 -30.60
C ALA A 163 -41.00 38.35 -29.93
N SER A 164 -39.88 37.73 -29.55
CA SER A 164 -38.81 38.41 -28.78
C SER A 164 -37.55 38.75 -29.59
N ARG A 165 -37.52 38.51 -30.91
CA ARG A 165 -36.32 38.75 -31.75
C ARG A 165 -36.45 39.95 -32.71
N ALA A 166 -37.44 40.82 -32.49
CA ALA A 166 -37.68 42.01 -33.32
C ALA A 166 -37.45 43.35 -32.58
N GLY A 167 -36.77 43.32 -31.41
CA GLY A 167 -36.64 44.50 -30.52
C GLY A 167 -35.23 44.96 -30.18
N GLU A 168 -34.17 44.33 -30.67
CA GLU A 168 -32.77 44.58 -30.22
C GLU A 168 -31.80 44.95 -31.36
N GLU A 169 -32.24 45.69 -32.39
CA GLU A 169 -31.36 46.23 -33.46
C GLU A 169 -31.41 47.76 -33.60
N SER A 170 -31.76 48.50 -32.54
CA SER A 170 -31.75 49.96 -32.55
C SER A 170 -31.09 50.55 -31.32
N GLN A 171 -29.82 50.25 -31.07
CA GLN A 171 -28.99 51.01 -30.12
C GLN A 171 -27.47 50.74 -30.27
N GLU A 172 -26.95 50.89 -31.49
CA GLU A 172 -25.53 51.23 -31.70
C GLU A 172 -25.45 52.25 -32.83
N LEU A 173 -25.56 53.54 -32.48
CA LEU A 173 -25.09 54.67 -33.28
C LEU A 173 -25.06 55.89 -32.33
N GLU A 174 -23.95 56.06 -31.63
CA GLU A 174 -23.30 57.35 -31.33
C GLU A 174 -21.88 57.13 -30.78
#